data_AF-A0A942U8V4-F1
#
_entry.id   AF-A0A942U8V4-F1
#
_cell.length_a   1.000
_cell.length_b   1.000
_cell.length_c   1.000
_cell.angle_alpha   90.00
_cell.angle_beta   90.00
_cell.angle_gamma   90.00
#
_symmetry.space_group_name_H-M   'P 1'
#
loop_
_entity.id
_entity.type
_entity.pdbx_description
1 polymer ?
#
loop_
_entity_poly.entity_id
_entity_poly.type
_entity_poly.pdbx_seq_one_letter_code
_entity_poly.pdbx_strand_id
1 'polypeptide(L)'
;MSFFAGKIYCNFCMKPFRRKPGNGPGKWVCQGNTHHHTCNPNTVEENWLKSVIGMRLYWDEKDYLDRLLEEQLNHIVFESKHRLVIKFNNPMIDEIRLFDGNNYYGSNFRVYDLGWQYEDVS
;
A
#
# COMPACT_ATOMS: atom_id res chain seq x y z
N MET A 1 14.17 11.13 2.32
CA MET A 1 12.76 11.17 2.76
C MET A 1 12.06 9.94 2.20
N SER A 2 11.01 9.39 2.84
CA SER A 2 10.28 8.24 2.26
C SER A 2 9.46 8.71 1.06
N PHE A 3 9.52 8.00 -0.07
CA PHE A 3 8.80 8.34 -1.31
C PHE A 3 7.28 8.20 -1.19
N PHE A 4 6.78 7.59 -0.11
CA PHE A 4 5.36 7.53 0.23
C PHE A 4 4.82 8.82 0.89
N ALA A 5 5.71 9.75 1.28
CA ALA A 5 5.31 10.99 1.92
C ALA A 5 4.36 11.81 1.05
N GLY A 6 3.17 12.08 1.58
CA GLY A 6 2.13 12.82 0.87
C GLY A 6 1.45 12.05 -0.27
N LYS A 7 1.73 10.75 -0.43
CA LYS A 7 1.17 9.94 -1.53
C LYS A 7 0.11 8.93 -1.07
N ILE A 8 -0.08 8.72 0.24
CA ILE A 8 -1.03 7.72 0.77
C ILE A 8 -2.27 8.41 1.32
N TYR A 9 -3.46 7.99 0.87
CA TYR A 9 -4.76 8.60 1.18
C TYR A 9 -5.80 7.57 1.63
N CYS A 10 -6.68 8.00 2.54
CA CYS A 10 -7.86 7.25 2.94
C CYS A 10 -9.09 7.81 2.22
N ASN A 11 -9.78 7.01 1.40
CA ASN A 11 -10.98 7.45 0.70
C ASN A 11 -12.19 7.65 1.66
N PHE A 12 -12.14 7.04 2.85
CA PHE A 12 -13.23 7.13 3.82
C PHE A 12 -13.30 8.49 4.51
N CYS A 13 -12.16 9.04 4.91
CA CYS A 13 -12.09 10.35 5.59
C CYS A 13 -11.45 11.44 4.73
N MET A 14 -11.04 11.12 3.50
CA MET A 14 -10.37 12.02 2.55
C MET A 14 -9.09 12.67 3.08
N LYS A 15 -8.48 12.08 4.12
CA LYS A 15 -7.25 12.58 4.74
C LYS A 15 -6.03 11.72 4.35
N PRO A 16 -4.84 12.32 4.29
CA PRO A 16 -3.62 11.58 4.01
C PRO A 16 -3.18 10.76 5.23
N PHE A 17 -2.32 9.78 4.97
CA PHE A 17 -1.59 9.10 6.03
C PHE A 17 -0.31 9.88 6.34
N ARG A 18 0.11 9.83 7.61
CA ARG A 18 1.38 10.40 8.06
C ARG A 18 2.27 9.32 8.65
N ARG A 19 3.56 9.39 8.35
CA ARG A 19 4.55 8.50 8.95
C ARG A 19 4.63 8.76 10.46
N LYS A 20 4.49 7.70 11.26
CA LYS A 20 4.70 7.73 12.70
C LYS A 20 6.21 7.79 12.98
N PRO A 21 6.69 8.76 13.77
CA PRO A 21 8.09 8.83 14.14
C PRO A 21 8.46 7.64 15.05
N GLY A 22 9.60 6.99 14.79
CA GLY A 22 10.11 5.87 15.59
C GLY A 22 11.23 5.11 14.90
N ASN A 23 12.00 4.32 15.67
CA ASN A 23 13.17 3.55 15.22
C ASN A 23 12.81 2.21 14.52
N GLY A 24 11.60 2.08 13.98
CA GLY A 24 11.08 0.83 13.39
C GLY A 24 10.75 0.94 11.89
N PRO A 25 10.26 -0.15 11.27
CA PRO A 25 9.74 -0.11 9.90
C PRO A 25 8.70 1.00 9.79
N GLY A 26 8.78 1.81 8.73
CA GLY A 26 7.94 3.00 8.58
C GLY A 26 6.47 2.64 8.70
N LYS A 27 5.80 3.08 9.77
CA LYS A 27 4.35 2.92 9.92
C LYS A 27 3.67 4.21 9.48
N TRP A 28 2.66 4.08 8.66
CA TRP A 28 1.82 5.16 8.16
C TRP A 28 0.48 5.08 8.86
N VAL A 29 0.01 6.20 9.43
CA VAL A 29 -1.24 6.27 10.19
C VAL A 29 -2.17 7.27 9.52
N CYS A 30 -3.43 6.87 9.31
CA CYS A 30 -4.46 7.73 8.77
C CYS A 30 -4.72 8.91 9.70
N GLN A 31 -4.64 10.15 9.19
CA GLN A 31 -4.86 11.36 10.00
C GLN A 31 -6.35 11.61 10.32
N GLY A 32 -7.27 10.92 9.67
CA GLY A 32 -8.69 10.93 10.03
C GLY A 32 -9.04 10.01 11.19
N ASN A 33 -8.12 9.12 11.59
CA ASN A 33 -8.34 8.23 12.70
C ASN A 33 -8.24 9.01 14.02
N THR A 34 -9.38 9.18 14.70
CA THR A 34 -9.50 9.86 15.99
C THR A 34 -10.17 8.94 17.01
N HIS A 35 -10.23 9.37 18.27
CA HIS A 35 -10.95 8.63 19.31
C HIS A 35 -12.45 8.41 18.99
N HIS A 36 -13.06 9.29 18.19
CA HIS A 36 -14.49 9.26 17.86
C HIS A 36 -14.78 8.76 16.44
N HIS A 37 -13.75 8.55 15.62
CA HIS A 37 -13.91 8.15 14.23
C HIS A 37 -12.77 7.23 13.81
N THR A 38 -13.09 5.97 13.54
CA THR A 38 -12.11 4.97 13.14
C THR A 38 -12.13 4.79 11.63
N CYS A 39 -11.00 5.10 10.99
CA CYS A 39 -10.80 4.79 9.58
C CYS A 39 -10.32 3.35 9.42
N ASN A 40 -10.66 2.70 8.31
CA ASN A 40 -10.16 1.37 8.00
C ASN A 40 -9.61 1.29 6.58
N PRO A 41 -8.29 1.09 6.39
CA PRO A 41 -7.27 0.98 7.44
C PRO A 41 -6.99 2.28 8.20
N ASN A 42 -6.65 2.15 9.47
CA ASN A 42 -6.09 3.24 10.28
C ASN A 42 -4.56 3.28 10.23
N THR A 43 -3.91 2.15 9.92
CA THR A 43 -2.46 2.04 9.80
C THR A 43 -2.04 1.13 8.65
N VAL A 44 -0.89 1.42 8.04
CA VAL A 44 -0.24 0.54 7.06
C VAL A 44 1.28 0.55 7.27
N GLU A 45 1.92 -0.59 7.04
CA GLU A 45 3.37 -0.73 7.09
C GLU A 45 4.02 -0.46 5.73
N GLU A 46 5.09 0.34 5.73
CA GLU A 46 5.83 0.72 4.53
C GLU A 46 6.42 -0.47 3.80
N ASN A 47 7.02 -1.41 4.55
CA ASN A 47 7.59 -2.62 3.97
C ASN A 47 6.52 -3.52 3.33
N TRP A 48 5.33 -3.58 3.93
CA TRP A 48 4.21 -4.30 3.34
C TRP A 48 3.78 -3.68 2.00
N LEU A 49 3.68 -2.34 1.92
CA LEU A 49 3.39 -1.65 0.66
C LEU A 49 4.46 -1.95 -0.40
N LYS A 50 5.74 -1.89 -0.04
CA LYS A 50 6.84 -2.23 -0.96
C LYS A 50 6.73 -3.67 -1.45
N SER A 51 6.55 -4.64 -0.56
CA SER A 51 6.43 -6.05 -0.93
C SER A 51 5.27 -6.30 -1.88
N VAL A 52 4.11 -5.71 -1.59
CA VAL A 52 2.91 -5.86 -2.41
C VAL A 52 3.08 -5.25 -3.80
N ILE A 53 3.71 -4.07 -3.90
CA ILE A 53 4.00 -3.45 -5.19
C ILE A 53 5.04 -4.26 -5.97
N GLY A 54 6.14 -4.64 -5.33
CA GLY A 54 7.21 -5.43 -5.95
C GLY A 54 6.70 -6.75 -6.51
N MET A 55 5.87 -7.47 -5.74
CA MET A 55 5.21 -8.69 -6.20
C MET A 55 4.35 -8.45 -7.44
N ARG A 56 3.52 -7.39 -7.44
CA ARG A 56 2.59 -7.14 -8.55
C ARG A 56 3.29 -6.75 -9.85
N LEU A 57 4.45 -6.12 -9.73
CA LEU A 57 5.29 -5.72 -10.85
C LEU A 57 6.29 -6.82 -11.26
N TYR A 58 6.27 -7.98 -10.61
CA TYR A 58 7.23 -9.07 -10.82
C TYR A 58 8.70 -8.60 -10.71
N TRP A 59 8.96 -7.70 -9.77
CA TRP A 59 10.29 -7.15 -9.54
C TRP A 59 10.85 -7.60 -8.20
N ASP A 60 11.87 -8.45 -8.30
CA ASP A 60 12.59 -9.02 -7.14
C ASP A 60 13.80 -8.17 -6.71
N GLU A 61 14.22 -7.22 -7.55
CA GLU A 61 15.36 -6.35 -7.27
C GLU A 61 14.92 -5.08 -6.52
N LYS A 62 15.20 -5.05 -5.21
CA LYS A 62 14.81 -3.96 -4.29
C LYS A 62 15.24 -2.56 -4.77
N ASP A 63 16.45 -2.44 -5.34
CA ASP A 63 17.00 -1.15 -5.75
C ASP A 63 16.31 -0.56 -6.98
N TYR A 64 15.71 -1.39 -7.83
CA TYR A 64 14.91 -0.93 -8.97
C TYR A 64 13.50 -0.56 -8.53
N LEU A 65 12.92 -1.33 -7.62
CA LEU A 65 11.62 -1.03 -7.04
C LEU A 65 11.61 0.33 -6.35
N ASP A 66 12.62 0.63 -5.51
CA ASP A 66 12.70 1.91 -4.80
C ASP A 66 12.84 3.08 -5.77
N ARG A 67 13.63 2.95 -6.84
CA ARG A 67 13.76 3.96 -7.91
C ARG A 67 12.45 4.19 -8.65
N LEU A 68 11.74 3.12 -9.04
CA LEU A 68 10.42 3.27 -9.66
C LEU A 68 9.44 3.97 -8.72
N LEU A 69 9.41 3.59 -7.45
CA LEU A 69 8.49 4.20 -6.49
C LEU A 69 8.80 5.68 -6.26
N GLU A 70 10.06 6.07 -6.32
CA GLU A 70 10.47 7.47 -6.26
C GLU A 70 9.99 8.25 -7.50
N GLU A 71 10.22 7.73 -8.69
CA GLU A 71 9.97 8.43 -9.97
C GLU A 71 8.51 8.36 -10.43
N GLN A 72 7.88 7.19 -10.30
CA GLN A 72 6.62 6.87 -10.98
C GLN A 72 5.44 6.77 -10.03
N LEU A 73 5.61 6.60 -8.72
CA LEU A 73 4.46 6.53 -7.81
C LEU A 73 3.73 7.88 -7.78
N ASN A 74 2.46 7.88 -8.17
CA ASN A 74 1.61 9.05 -8.08
C ASN A 74 0.94 9.12 -6.70
N HIS A 75 0.04 8.16 -6.42
CA HIS A 75 -0.65 8.05 -5.15
C HIS A 75 -1.15 6.64 -4.87
N ILE A 76 -1.47 6.41 -3.61
CA ILE A 76 -2.03 5.19 -3.04
C ILE A 76 -3.32 5.59 -2.33
N VAL A 77 -4.43 4.96 -2.68
CA VAL A 77 -5.75 5.22 -2.10
C VAL A 77 -6.29 3.93 -1.51
N PHE A 78 -6.60 3.96 -0.23
CA PHE A 78 -7.43 2.95 0.40
C PHE A 78 -8.90 3.28 0.15
N GLU A 79 -9.50 2.64 -0.84
CA GLU A 79 -10.91 2.84 -1.20
C GLU A 79 -11.85 2.20 -0.19
N SER A 80 -11.44 1.07 0.40
CA SER A 80 -12.16 0.40 1.48
C SER A 80 -11.19 -0.40 2.35
N LYS A 81 -11.73 -1.04 3.40
CA LYS A 81 -11.00 -2.00 4.23
C LYS A 81 -10.30 -3.08 3.43
N HIS A 82 -10.85 -3.49 2.30
CA HIS A 82 -10.33 -4.61 1.51
C HIS A 82 -9.86 -4.17 0.14
N ARG A 83 -9.74 -2.86 -0.12
CA ARG A 83 -9.40 -2.38 -1.47
C ARG A 83 -8.35 -1.27 -1.42
N LEU A 84 -7.21 -1.59 -2.01
CA LEU A 84 -6.11 -0.66 -2.22
C LEU A 84 -5.93 -0.40 -3.71
N VAL A 85 -5.81 0.87 -4.06
CA VAL A 85 -5.53 1.34 -5.42
C VAL A 85 -4.20 2.07 -5.41
N ILE A 86 -3.28 1.66 -6.27
CA ILE A 86 -1.96 2.28 -6.42
C ILE A 86 -1.85 2.77 -7.85
N LYS A 87 -1.67 4.09 -8.01
CA LYS A 87 -1.53 4.74 -9.31
C LYS A 87 -0.10 5.16 -9.54
N PHE A 88 0.35 4.92 -10.77
CA PHE A 88 1.64 5.39 -11.26
C PHE A 88 1.43 6.49 -12.30
N ASN A 89 2.44 7.33 -12.49
CA ASN A 89 2.45 8.34 -13.56
C ASN A 89 2.62 7.70 -14.94
N ASN A 90 3.23 6.51 -15.00
CA ASN A 90 3.44 5.78 -16.24
C ASN A 90 2.15 5.06 -16.68
N PRO A 91 1.58 5.37 -17.86
CA PRO A 91 0.38 4.72 -18.38
C PRO A 91 0.56 3.22 -18.68
N MET A 92 1.80 2.70 -18.74
CA MET A 92 2.03 1.25 -18.91
C MET A 92 1.88 0.48 -17.60
N ILE A 93 1.93 1.16 -16.45
CA ILE A 93 1.79 0.56 -15.10
C ILE A 93 0.38 0.81 -14.55
N ASP A 94 -0.42 1.60 -15.27
CA ASP A 94 -1.82 2.03 -15.10
C ASP A 94 -2.36 2.03 -13.67
N GLU A 95 -2.61 0.87 -13.07
CA GLU A 95 -3.19 0.77 -11.74
C GLU A 95 -2.98 -0.62 -11.12
N ILE A 96 -2.51 -0.66 -9.87
CA ILE A 96 -2.55 -1.89 -9.07
C ILE A 96 -3.78 -1.83 -8.17
N ARG A 97 -4.75 -2.74 -8.40
CA ARG A 97 -5.88 -2.99 -7.50
C ARG A 97 -5.61 -4.25 -6.69
N LEU A 98 -5.70 -4.13 -5.37
CA LEU A 98 -5.49 -5.25 -4.46
C LEU A 98 -6.72 -5.44 -3.60
N PHE A 99 -7.09 -6.72 -3.45
CA PHE A 99 -8.14 -7.18 -2.56
C PHE A 99 -7.53 -8.05 -1.48
N ASP A 100 -7.45 -7.54 -0.26
CA ASP A 100 -7.06 -8.34 0.91
C ASP A 100 -8.30 -8.61 1.74
N GLY A 101 -8.82 -9.84 1.69
CA GLY A 101 -9.98 -10.27 2.47
C GLY A 101 -9.71 -10.33 3.98
N ASN A 102 -8.44 -10.23 4.40
CA ASN A 102 -8.04 -10.22 5.80
C ASN A 102 -7.92 -8.79 6.34
N ASN A 103 -8.36 -8.63 7.59
CA ASN A 103 -8.63 -7.34 8.22
C ASN A 103 -7.39 -6.52 8.63
N TYR A 104 -6.19 -6.90 8.18
CA TYR A 104 -4.94 -6.41 8.74
C TYR A 104 -3.87 -6.12 7.68
N TYR A 105 -3.82 -4.86 7.26
CA TYR A 105 -2.66 -4.32 6.57
C TYR A 105 -1.45 -4.25 7.52
N GLY A 106 -0.70 -5.34 7.61
CA GLY A 106 0.59 -5.37 8.30
C GLY A 106 0.62 -5.96 9.72
N SER A 107 -0.15 -7.00 10.02
CA SER A 107 0.18 -7.88 11.16
C SER A 107 0.29 -9.32 10.72
N ASN A 108 1.52 -9.84 10.69
CA ASN A 108 1.88 -11.25 10.48
C ASN A 108 1.32 -11.92 9.20
N PHE A 109 1.60 -11.35 8.03
CA PHE A 109 1.32 -12.01 6.76
C PHE A 109 2.52 -12.83 6.28
N ARG A 110 2.30 -14.12 5.97
CA ARG A 110 3.17 -14.92 5.09
C ARG A 110 2.54 -14.92 3.71
N VAL A 111 3.35 -14.70 2.68
CA VAL A 111 2.95 -14.48 1.28
C VAL A 111 2.08 -15.62 0.70
N TYR A 112 2.13 -16.82 1.29
CA TYR A 112 1.37 -18.00 0.87
C TYR A 112 -0.14 -17.95 1.19
N ASP A 113 -0.60 -17.04 2.05
CA ASP A 113 -2.00 -17.00 2.52
C ASP A 113 -2.95 -16.23 1.58
N LEU A 114 -2.46 -15.72 0.45
CA LEU A 114 -3.28 -14.95 -0.48
C LEU A 114 -4.07 -15.79 -1.50
N GLY A 115 -4.07 -17.13 -1.40
CA GLY A 115 -5.00 -18.00 -2.14
C GLY A 115 -4.98 -17.84 -3.67
N TRP A 116 -3.88 -17.32 -4.26
CA TRP A 116 -3.75 -17.19 -5.70
C TRP A 116 -3.41 -18.56 -6.30
N GLN A 117 -4.42 -19.30 -6.75
CA GLN A 117 -4.23 -20.27 -7.82
C GLN A 117 -3.95 -19.46 -9.09
N TYR A 118 -2.87 -19.81 -9.81
CA TYR A 118 -2.61 -19.30 -11.16
C TYR A 118 -3.86 -19.57 -12.00
N GLU A 119 -4.61 -18.53 -12.38
CA GLU A 119 -5.51 -18.65 -13.53
C GLU A 119 -4.62 -18.54 -14.77
N ASP A 120 -4.36 -19.70 -15.38
CA ASP A 120 -3.82 -19.75 -16.74
C ASP A 120 -4.83 -19.04 -17.65
N VAL A 121 -4.42 -17.92 -18.22
CA VAL A 121 -5.21 -17.19 -19.21
C VAL A 121 -5.07 -17.95 -20.53
N SER A 122 -6.04 -18.81 -20.80
CA SER A 122 -6.20 -19.53 -22.09
C SER A 122 -6.67 -18.62 -23.22
#